data_AF-A0A932NNF6-F1
#
_entry.id   AF-A0A932NNF6-F1
#
_cell.length_a   1.000
_cell.length_b   1.000
_cell.length_c   1.000
_cell.angle_alpha   90.00
_cell.angle_beta   90.00
_cell.angle_gamma   90.00
#
_symmetry.space_group_name_H-M   'P 1'
#
loop_
_entity.id
_entity.type
_entity.pdbx_description
1 polymer ?
#
loop_
_entity_poly.entity_id
_entity_poly.type
_entity_poly.pdbx_seq_one_letter_code
_entity_poly.pdbx_strand_id
1 'polypeptide(L)'
;MNLPAVWDYQLYLLQLEQYELARYWKLLRLKGLFPPKSGLRKSLHWTLKARVIWLLACTIHLAILVFALERLSRLDYALGFAALGVWVLLASAGPCLLYTLSTALLLPADFFVKRRIIAAARRKMHRLKNIMVVAIAGSYGKTTMKRVLQAVLSAQLPVAATPESVNTPLGIARFILQEVSPDTTVLILELGEHYRGDVAHLCTIAEPNTVIITGINEAHLERMGDVATVAATVFEAVEHAKPKALVVLNADDENVRAHCNQIVIPPDRLAFFSAANHPLCRYRIQNEEFLEDGSGIRGTLTFPEEDACAAIHFHIPLVGTHALGTLVAACLVARHLGLNRTEIQIGISQIRPVEHRLQVLKGTDNILIIDDSYSGNPAGVQEAIGALSRFRSRRKIYLTPGLAETGSRAGTLHREIGAALARVADVVILIRNSVTPLLAEGLRQSGFQERRIVWFEHAAAAHAALPHILKPGDVILFQNDWGDQYV
;
A
#
# COMPACT_ATOMS: atom_id res chain seq x y z
N MET A 1 -8.66 8.05 36.47
CA MET A 1 -7.81 7.96 35.26
C MET A 1 -7.33 6.52 35.17
N ASN A 2 -7.61 5.81 34.08
CA ASN A 2 -7.28 4.39 33.99
C ASN A 2 -5.80 4.26 33.57
N LEU A 3 -4.89 4.06 34.52
CA LEU A 3 -3.43 3.95 34.26
C LEU A 3 -3.08 2.94 33.15
N PRO A 4 -3.69 1.74 33.09
CA PRO A 4 -3.52 0.81 31.97
C PRO A 4 -3.80 1.44 30.60
N ALA A 5 -4.81 2.32 30.50
CA ALA A 5 -5.17 2.95 29.23
C ALA A 5 -4.09 3.91 28.69
N VAL A 6 -3.28 4.51 29.57
CA VAL A 6 -2.17 5.38 29.14
C VAL A 6 -0.98 4.57 28.64
N TRP A 7 -0.66 3.47 29.32
CA TRP A 7 0.40 2.56 28.90
C TRP A 7 0.10 1.93 27.54
N ASP A 8 -1.13 1.45 27.34
CA ASP A 8 -1.57 0.85 26.09
C ASP A 8 -1.61 1.89 24.97
N TYR A 9 -2.10 3.10 25.25
CA TYR A 9 -2.13 4.20 24.28
C TYR A 9 -0.72 4.61 23.81
N GLN A 10 0.21 4.82 24.74
CA GLN A 10 1.56 5.23 24.38
C GLN A 10 2.35 4.13 23.66
N LEU A 11 2.10 2.86 23.99
CA LEU A 11 2.66 1.73 23.24
C LEU A 11 2.02 1.59 21.86
N TYR A 12 0.72 1.86 21.77
CA TYR A 12 0.00 1.92 20.51
C TYR A 12 0.59 2.99 19.58
N LEU A 13 0.84 4.22 20.07
CA LEU A 13 1.50 5.27 19.28
C LEU A 13 2.91 4.86 18.83
N LEU A 14 3.68 4.19 19.71
CA LEU A 14 4.99 3.67 19.35
C LEU A 14 4.91 2.59 18.26
N GLN A 15 3.93 1.70 18.35
CA GLN A 15 3.66 0.68 17.35
C GLN A 15 3.19 1.28 16.02
N LEU A 16 2.35 2.32 16.07
CA LEU A 16 1.83 3.03 14.90
C LEU A 16 2.96 3.62 14.07
N GLU A 17 3.98 4.17 14.74
CA GLU A 17 5.20 4.69 14.12
C GLU A 17 6.29 3.63 13.90
N GLN A 18 5.90 2.34 13.84
CA GLN A 18 6.79 1.20 13.55
C GLN A 18 8.01 1.10 14.49
N TYR A 19 7.87 1.56 15.72
CA TYR A 19 8.93 1.62 16.73
C TYR A 19 10.10 2.57 16.39
N GLU A 20 9.91 3.50 15.45
CA GLU A 20 10.88 4.56 15.13
C GLU A 20 10.80 5.69 16.15
N LEU A 21 11.80 5.78 17.04
CA LEU A 21 11.76 6.70 18.19
C LEU A 21 11.59 8.17 17.80
N ALA A 22 12.24 8.63 16.73
CA ALA A 22 12.12 10.01 16.28
C ALA A 22 10.68 10.37 15.86
N ARG A 23 10.01 9.46 15.14
CA ARG A 23 8.62 9.66 14.70
C ARG A 23 7.64 9.50 15.84
N TYR A 24 7.87 8.52 16.71
CA TYR A 24 7.12 8.33 17.94
C TYR A 24 7.07 9.61 18.77
N TRP A 25 8.21 10.25 19.02
CA TRP A 25 8.25 11.49 19.78
C TRP A 25 7.56 12.66 19.08
N LYS A 26 7.66 12.74 17.75
CA LYS A 26 6.92 13.74 16.97
C LYS A 26 5.40 13.54 17.10
N LEU A 27 4.92 12.30 16.94
CA LEU A 27 3.50 11.96 17.06
C LEU A 27 2.99 12.18 18.48
N LEU A 28 3.74 11.76 19.50
CA LEU A 28 3.37 11.92 20.90
C LEU A 28 3.25 13.40 21.30
N ARG A 29 4.10 14.29 20.76
CA ARG A 29 3.97 15.74 20.94
C ARG A 29 2.71 16.30 20.32
N LEU A 30 2.30 15.77 19.17
CA LEU A 30 1.10 16.21 18.46
C LEU A 30 -0.20 15.72 19.14
N LYS A 31 -0.23 14.45 19.56
CA LYS A 31 -1.43 13.81 20.13
C LYS A 31 -1.54 13.95 21.65
N GLY A 32 -0.46 14.32 22.31
CA GLY A 32 -0.37 14.39 23.76
C GLY A 32 -0.16 13.02 24.42
N LEU A 33 0.09 13.05 25.73
CA LEU A 33 0.46 11.87 26.52
C LEU A 33 -0.72 10.95 26.89
N PHE A 34 -1.95 11.43 26.75
CA PHE A 34 -3.15 10.75 27.21
C PHE A 34 -4.06 10.38 26.03
N PRO A 35 -4.81 9.27 26.14
CA PRO A 35 -5.72 8.85 25.08
C PRO A 35 -6.80 9.91 24.82
N PRO A 36 -7.21 10.11 23.54
CA PRO A 36 -8.25 11.08 23.21
C PRO A 36 -9.62 10.63 23.72
N LYS A 37 -10.48 11.60 24.06
CA LYS A 37 -11.86 11.33 24.52
C LYS A 37 -12.73 10.65 23.46
N SER A 38 -12.43 10.87 22.18
CA SER A 38 -13.11 10.26 21.03
C SER A 38 -12.81 8.77 20.85
N GLY A 39 -11.87 8.20 21.61
CA GLY A 39 -11.35 6.86 21.37
C GLY A 39 -10.36 6.80 20.21
N LEU A 40 -9.73 5.64 20.03
CA LEU A 40 -8.82 5.32 18.92
C LEU A 40 -9.59 4.56 17.83
N ARG A 41 -9.27 4.77 16.55
CA ARG A 41 -9.86 3.98 15.46
C ARG A 41 -9.30 2.57 15.41
N LYS A 42 -8.03 2.38 15.78
CA LYS A 42 -7.37 1.07 15.88
C LYS A 42 -6.95 0.75 17.31
N SER A 43 -6.75 -0.54 17.57
CA SER A 43 -6.26 -1.05 18.85
C SER A 43 -4.79 -1.44 18.79
N LEU A 44 -4.13 -1.46 19.95
CA LEU A 44 -2.81 -2.06 20.11
C LEU A 44 -2.82 -3.54 19.71
N HIS A 45 -1.94 -3.93 18.80
CA HIS A 45 -1.71 -5.33 18.46
C HIS A 45 -0.55 -5.88 19.31
N TRP A 46 -0.84 -6.88 20.15
CA TRP A 46 0.15 -7.49 21.04
C TRP A 46 1.09 -8.48 20.32
N THR A 47 1.94 -7.93 19.44
CA THR A 47 3.03 -8.66 18.79
C THR A 47 4.10 -9.09 19.81
N LEU A 48 4.95 -10.06 19.45
CA LEU A 48 6.07 -10.45 20.30
C LEU A 48 6.97 -9.25 20.65
N LYS A 49 7.26 -8.37 19.68
CA LYS A 49 8.06 -7.15 19.90
C LYS A 49 7.36 -6.20 20.87
N ALA A 50 6.05 -5.96 20.70
CA ALA A 50 5.27 -5.13 21.63
C ALA A 50 5.28 -5.69 23.05
N ARG A 51 5.07 -7.01 23.22
CA ARG A 51 5.11 -7.69 24.52
C ARG A 51 6.48 -7.57 25.18
N VAL A 52 7.57 -7.76 24.45
CA VAL A 52 8.93 -7.65 25.00
C VAL A 52 9.25 -6.21 25.39
N ILE A 53 8.90 -5.21 24.57
CA ILE A 53 9.06 -3.79 24.91
C ILE A 53 8.27 -3.46 26.18
N TRP A 54 7.02 -3.91 26.26
CA TRP A 54 6.16 -3.69 27.42
C TRP A 54 6.71 -4.34 28.68
N LEU A 55 7.11 -5.62 28.62
CA LEU A 55 7.69 -6.32 29.76
C LEU A 55 8.98 -5.64 30.25
N LEU A 56 9.84 -5.21 29.33
CA LEU A 56 11.07 -4.50 29.67
C LEU A 56 10.75 -3.13 30.31
N ALA A 57 9.75 -2.42 29.81
CA ALA A 57 9.30 -1.15 30.38
C ALA A 57 8.75 -1.33 31.79
N CYS A 58 7.90 -2.34 32.02
CA CYS A 58 7.40 -2.69 33.35
C CYS A 58 8.52 -3.11 34.31
N THR A 59 9.51 -3.86 33.83
CA THR A 59 10.67 -4.30 34.63
C THR A 59 11.52 -3.11 35.06
N ILE A 60 11.82 -2.20 34.12
CA ILE A 60 12.56 -0.96 34.42
C ILE A 60 11.76 -0.11 35.40
N HIS A 61 10.44 0.02 35.19
CA HIS A 61 9.56 0.77 36.08
C HIS A 61 9.57 0.21 37.50
N LEU A 62 9.46 -1.11 37.64
CA LEU A 62 9.50 -1.79 38.93
C LEU A 62 10.86 -1.59 39.62
N ALA A 63 11.97 -1.69 38.88
CA ALA A 63 13.30 -1.44 39.42
C ALA A 63 13.46 0.00 39.93
N ILE A 64 12.97 0.98 39.16
CA ILE A 64 12.97 2.40 39.57
C ILE A 64 12.10 2.60 40.82
N LEU A 65 10.93 1.97 40.89
CA LEU A 65 10.05 2.05 42.06
C LEU A 65 10.72 1.47 43.30
N VAL A 66 11.29 0.27 43.21
CA VAL A 66 11.98 -0.38 44.33
C VAL A 66 13.14 0.48 44.82
N PHE A 67 13.95 1.00 43.89
CA PHE A 67 15.06 1.90 44.23
C PHE A 67 14.55 3.21 44.87
N ALA A 68 13.47 3.80 44.36
CA ALA A 68 12.88 4.99 44.93
C ALA A 68 12.34 4.73 46.34
N LEU A 69 11.59 3.64 46.55
CA LEU A 69 11.06 3.25 47.86
C LEU A 69 12.17 3.02 48.90
N GLU A 70 13.28 2.40 48.50
CA GLU A 70 14.45 2.21 49.37
C GLU A 70 15.11 3.54 49.78
N ARG A 71 15.07 4.56 48.90
CA ARG A 71 15.57 5.90 49.21
C ARG A 71 14.58 6.70 50.06
N LEU A 72 13.28 6.57 49.76
CA LEU A 72 12.19 7.27 50.45
C LEU A 72 12.03 6.81 51.89
N SER A 73 12.27 5.52 52.18
CA SER A 73 12.25 4.99 53.55
C SER A 73 13.31 5.60 54.48
N ARG A 74 14.26 6.35 53.92
CA ARG A 74 15.32 7.07 54.66
C ARG A 74 15.03 8.56 54.84
N LEU A 75 13.89 9.06 54.32
CA LEU A 75 13.47 10.46 54.43
C LEU A 75 12.40 10.65 55.50
N ASP A 76 12.19 11.90 55.93
CA ASP A 76 11.04 12.28 56.75
C ASP A 76 9.72 11.98 56.03
N TYR A 77 8.69 11.60 56.77
CA TYR A 77 7.39 11.16 56.23
C TYR A 77 6.73 12.19 55.30
N ALA A 78 6.83 13.49 55.58
CA ALA A 78 6.24 14.52 54.72
C ALA A 78 6.96 14.60 53.35
N LEU A 79 8.28 14.49 53.36
CA LEU A 79 9.12 14.45 52.15
C LEU A 79 8.91 13.15 51.37
N GLY A 80 8.79 12.02 52.07
CA GLY A 80 8.50 10.71 51.48
C GLY A 80 7.15 10.70 50.74
N PHE A 81 6.11 11.28 51.33
CA PHE A 81 4.78 11.36 50.71
C PHE A 81 4.76 12.29 49.48
N ALA A 82 5.42 13.45 49.56
CA ALA A 82 5.53 14.36 48.42
C ALA A 82 6.25 13.70 47.23
N ALA A 83 7.37 13.00 47.50
CA ALA A 83 8.11 12.32 46.46
C ALA A 83 7.38 11.09 45.90
N LEU A 84 6.56 10.39 46.69
CA LEU A 84 5.64 9.37 46.18
C LEU A 84 4.59 9.97 45.23
N GLY A 85 4.04 11.15 45.56
CA GLY A 85 3.13 11.88 44.69
C GLY A 85 3.77 12.27 43.35
N VAL A 86 5.01 12.76 43.37
CA VAL A 86 5.80 13.02 42.16
C VAL A 86 6.02 11.75 41.36
N TRP A 87 6.34 10.63 42.02
CA TRP A 87 6.50 9.35 41.36
C TRP A 87 5.22 8.88 40.66
N VAL A 88 4.05 9.00 41.29
CA VAL A 88 2.75 8.65 40.67
C VAL A 88 2.48 9.51 39.42
N LEU A 89 2.81 10.80 39.46
CA LEU A 89 2.70 11.69 38.29
C LEU A 89 3.65 11.26 37.17
N LEU A 90 4.90 10.93 37.50
CA LEU A 90 5.88 10.43 36.54
C LEU A 90 5.51 9.04 36.00
N ALA A 91 4.92 8.15 36.80
CA ALA A 91 4.43 6.85 36.38
C ALA A 91 3.23 6.97 35.42
N SER A 92 2.41 8.01 35.60
CA SER A 92 1.24 8.31 34.78
C SER A 92 1.61 8.94 33.43
N ALA A 93 2.70 9.71 33.36
CA ALA A 93 3.12 10.43 32.16
C ALA A 93 4.38 9.85 31.48
N GLY A 94 5.16 9.04 32.20
CA GLY A 94 6.46 8.51 31.81
C GLY A 94 6.53 7.15 31.08
N PRO A 95 5.44 6.42 30.73
CA PRO A 95 5.58 5.21 29.92
C PRO A 95 6.32 5.45 28.61
N CYS A 96 6.22 6.66 28.04
CA CYS A 96 6.92 7.05 26.82
C CYS A 96 8.45 7.00 26.96
N LEU A 97 8.99 7.42 28.10
CA LEU A 97 10.42 7.35 28.40
C LEU A 97 10.86 5.90 28.63
N LEU A 98 10.04 5.12 29.33
CA LEU A 98 10.29 3.69 29.56
C LEU A 98 10.29 2.93 28.23
N TYR A 99 9.30 3.14 27.37
CA TYR A 99 9.25 2.54 26.05
C TYR A 99 10.40 2.99 25.14
N THR A 100 10.83 4.25 25.25
CA THR A 100 12.02 4.74 24.54
C THR A 100 13.27 3.95 24.96
N LEU A 101 13.51 3.83 26.27
CA LEU A 101 14.64 3.08 26.81
C LEU A 101 14.55 1.59 26.47
N SER A 102 13.39 0.97 26.65
CA SER A 102 13.16 -0.43 26.31
C SER A 102 13.40 -0.72 24.84
N THR A 103 12.93 0.16 23.95
CA THR A 103 13.17 0.04 22.51
C THR A 103 14.66 0.16 22.20
N ALA A 104 15.34 1.15 22.78
CA ALA A 104 16.78 1.35 22.60
C ALA A 104 17.61 0.14 23.03
N LEU A 105 17.29 -0.46 24.18
CA LEU A 105 17.94 -1.67 24.68
C LEU A 105 17.71 -2.89 23.78
N LEU A 106 16.59 -2.95 23.07
CA LEU A 106 16.27 -4.05 22.15
C LEU A 106 16.90 -3.89 20.76
N LEU A 107 17.35 -2.69 20.37
CA LEU A 107 17.88 -2.43 19.03
C LEU A 107 18.99 -3.40 18.60
N PRO A 108 20.02 -3.71 19.44
CA PRO A 108 21.10 -4.61 19.03
C PRO A 108 20.60 -6.04 18.76
N ALA A 109 19.70 -6.54 19.62
CA ALA A 109 19.11 -7.86 19.47
C ALA A 109 18.19 -7.92 18.24
N ASP A 110 17.33 -6.92 18.05
CA ASP A 110 16.43 -6.81 16.88
C ASP A 110 17.25 -6.80 15.57
N PHE A 111 18.34 -6.03 15.53
CA PHE A 111 19.25 -5.98 14.39
C PHE A 111 19.86 -7.35 14.07
N PHE A 112 20.39 -8.05 15.09
CA PHE A 112 21.02 -9.35 14.89
C PHE A 112 20.01 -10.41 14.42
N VAL A 113 18.82 -10.45 15.03
CA VAL A 113 17.73 -11.35 14.65
C VAL A 113 17.32 -11.11 13.20
N LYS A 114 17.07 -9.85 12.82
CA LYS A 114 16.72 -9.47 11.43
C LYS A 114 17.78 -9.96 10.44
N ARG A 115 19.06 -9.69 10.73
CA ARG A 115 20.18 -10.08 9.86
C ARG A 115 20.28 -11.60 9.71
N ARG A 116 20.07 -12.38 10.78
CA ARG A 116 20.05 -13.85 10.71
C ARG A 116 18.91 -14.39 9.86
N ILE A 117 17.71 -13.81 9.99
CA ILE A 117 16.53 -14.20 9.20
C ILE A 117 16.78 -13.94 7.71
N ILE A 118 17.27 -12.74 7.36
CA ILE A 118 17.61 -12.38 5.98
C ILE A 118 18.70 -13.31 5.41
N ALA A 119 19.76 -13.58 6.18
CA ALA A 119 20.82 -14.49 5.76
C ALA A 119 20.33 -15.96 5.61
N ALA A 120 19.36 -16.39 6.42
CA ALA A 120 18.75 -17.71 6.28
C ALA A 120 17.91 -17.79 4.99
N ALA A 121 17.12 -16.76 4.68
CA ALA A 121 16.33 -16.69 3.45
C ALA A 121 17.24 -16.73 2.21
N ARG A 122 18.32 -15.95 2.19
CA ARG A 122 19.33 -15.97 1.10
C ARG A 122 19.91 -17.37 0.89
N ARG A 123 20.32 -18.04 1.97
CA ARG A 123 20.86 -19.42 1.90
C ARG A 123 19.83 -20.41 1.37
N LYS A 124 18.55 -20.25 1.71
CA LYS A 124 17.46 -21.07 1.17
C LYS A 124 17.30 -20.83 -0.34
N MET A 125 17.25 -19.58 -0.77
CA MET A 125 17.15 -19.23 -2.20
C MET A 125 18.32 -19.75 -3.03
N HIS A 126 19.56 -19.65 -2.54
CA HIS A 126 20.73 -20.20 -3.24
C HIS A 126 20.69 -21.72 -3.44
N ARG A 127 19.96 -22.46 -2.60
CA ARG A 127 19.79 -23.91 -2.75
C ARG A 127 18.73 -24.27 -3.80
N LEU A 128 17.79 -23.38 -4.07
CA LEU A 128 16.71 -23.56 -5.04
C LEU A 128 17.15 -23.08 -6.42
N LYS A 129 17.89 -23.93 -7.16
CA LYS A 129 18.49 -23.54 -8.44
C LYS A 129 17.49 -23.29 -9.58
N ASN A 130 16.31 -23.90 -9.51
CA ASN A 130 15.33 -23.89 -10.59
C ASN A 130 14.16 -22.92 -10.36
N ILE A 131 14.19 -22.13 -9.28
CA ILE A 131 13.11 -21.19 -8.98
C ILE A 131 13.21 -19.94 -9.86
N MET A 132 12.10 -19.55 -10.47
CA MET A 132 11.93 -18.33 -11.23
C MET A 132 11.49 -17.20 -10.30
N VAL A 133 12.36 -16.23 -10.06
CA VAL A 133 12.03 -15.07 -9.22
C VAL A 133 11.50 -13.93 -10.09
N VAL A 134 10.26 -13.52 -9.86
CA VAL A 134 9.64 -12.35 -10.50
C VAL A 134 9.56 -11.22 -9.48
N ALA A 135 10.31 -10.14 -9.71
CA ALA A 135 10.28 -8.93 -8.89
C ALA A 135 9.36 -7.88 -9.51
N ILE A 136 8.50 -7.29 -8.69
CA ILE A 136 7.59 -6.21 -9.09
C ILE A 136 7.99 -4.95 -8.33
N ALA A 137 8.41 -3.92 -9.05
CA ALA A 137 8.81 -2.63 -8.52
C ALA A 137 8.01 -1.48 -9.17
N GLY A 138 7.99 -0.32 -8.52
CA GLY A 138 7.30 0.89 -9.00
C GLY A 138 6.45 1.55 -7.93
N SER A 139 6.18 2.84 -8.08
CA SER A 139 5.51 3.67 -7.08
C SER A 139 4.04 3.33 -6.85
N TYR A 140 3.38 2.69 -7.81
CA TYR A 140 1.96 2.31 -7.73
C TYR A 140 1.68 1.06 -8.57
N GLY A 141 0.55 0.39 -8.32
CA GLY A 141 0.13 -0.78 -9.11
C GLY A 141 0.81 -2.11 -8.75
N LYS A 142 1.82 -2.12 -7.87
CA LYS A 142 2.57 -3.33 -7.49
C LYS A 142 1.69 -4.47 -6.96
N THR A 143 0.82 -4.18 -5.98
CA THR A 143 -0.01 -5.21 -5.34
C THR A 143 -1.01 -5.82 -6.32
N THR A 144 -1.66 -5.01 -7.16
CA THR A 144 -2.57 -5.48 -8.21
C THR A 144 -1.83 -6.34 -9.24
N MET A 145 -0.64 -5.90 -9.68
CA MET A 145 0.23 -6.67 -10.58
C MET A 145 0.57 -8.03 -9.99
N LYS A 146 0.99 -8.09 -8.72
CA LYS A 146 1.30 -9.34 -8.03
C LYS A 146 0.12 -10.29 -8.01
N ARG A 147 -1.08 -9.79 -7.67
CA ARG A 147 -2.28 -10.63 -7.54
C ARG A 147 -2.75 -11.16 -8.90
N VAL A 148 -2.77 -10.31 -9.92
CA VAL A 148 -3.15 -10.73 -11.28
C VAL A 148 -2.13 -11.72 -11.84
N LEU A 149 -0.83 -11.43 -11.71
CA LEU A 149 0.23 -12.34 -12.15
C LEU A 149 0.16 -13.68 -11.41
N GLN A 150 -0.04 -13.66 -10.09
CA GLN A 150 -0.22 -14.87 -9.30
C GLN A 150 -1.41 -15.70 -9.82
N ALA A 151 -2.58 -15.09 -10.02
CA ALA A 151 -3.76 -15.78 -10.52
C ALA A 151 -3.52 -16.41 -11.91
N VAL A 152 -2.86 -15.69 -12.81
CA VAL A 152 -2.56 -16.18 -14.16
C VAL A 152 -1.57 -17.34 -14.13
N LEU A 153 -0.50 -17.26 -13.34
CA LEU A 153 0.54 -18.29 -13.29
C LEU A 153 0.15 -19.52 -12.44
N SER A 154 -0.61 -19.33 -11.35
CA SER A 154 -1.03 -20.40 -10.45
C SER A 154 -1.95 -21.44 -11.10
N ALA A 155 -2.47 -21.17 -12.31
CA ALA A 155 -3.25 -22.14 -13.06
C ALA A 155 -2.44 -23.39 -13.45
N GLN A 156 -1.12 -23.26 -13.66
CA GLN A 156 -0.26 -24.36 -14.12
C GLN A 156 1.04 -24.50 -13.35
N LEU A 157 1.46 -23.45 -12.64
CA LEU A 157 2.75 -23.42 -11.95
C LEU A 157 2.53 -23.38 -10.43
N PRO A 158 3.37 -24.08 -9.64
CA PRO A 158 3.49 -23.85 -8.21
C PRO A 158 4.06 -22.45 -7.91
N VAL A 159 3.17 -21.50 -7.62
CA VAL A 159 3.53 -20.09 -7.37
C VAL A 159 3.45 -19.75 -5.88
N ALA A 160 4.53 -19.16 -5.35
CA ALA A 160 4.52 -18.45 -4.07
C ALA A 160 4.58 -16.94 -4.33
N ALA A 161 3.70 -16.14 -3.72
CA ALA A 161 3.71 -14.69 -3.83
C ALA A 161 3.58 -14.04 -2.44
N THR A 162 4.27 -12.92 -2.20
CA THR A 162 4.17 -12.25 -0.89
C THR A 162 2.72 -11.87 -0.57
N PRO A 163 2.23 -12.09 0.66
CA PRO A 163 0.86 -11.74 1.01
C PRO A 163 0.68 -10.22 1.07
N GLU A 164 -0.53 -9.75 0.79
CA GLU A 164 -0.96 -8.35 0.94
C GLU A 164 0.04 -7.35 0.34
N SER A 165 0.55 -6.37 1.10
CA SER A 165 1.60 -5.43 0.66
C SER A 165 2.94 -5.71 1.36
N VAL A 166 3.25 -6.97 1.67
CA VAL A 166 4.54 -7.33 2.28
C VAL A 166 5.67 -7.11 1.26
N ASN A 167 6.46 -6.07 1.51
CA ASN A 167 7.49 -5.57 0.60
C ASN A 167 8.79 -5.12 1.30
N THR A 168 8.93 -5.41 2.60
CA THR A 168 10.12 -5.08 3.40
C THR A 168 11.12 -6.25 3.45
N PRO A 169 12.42 -6.00 3.71
CA PRO A 169 13.45 -7.05 3.72
C PRO A 169 13.15 -8.19 4.69
N LEU A 170 12.70 -7.84 5.90
CA LEU A 170 12.33 -8.83 6.92
C LEU A 170 11.06 -9.59 6.55
N GLY A 171 10.05 -8.88 6.00
CA GLY A 171 8.79 -9.49 5.56
C GLY A 171 9.01 -10.53 4.47
N ILE A 172 9.75 -10.15 3.42
CA ILE A 172 10.13 -11.05 2.33
C ILE A 172 10.96 -12.22 2.84
N ALA A 173 11.96 -11.98 3.70
CA ALA A 173 12.79 -13.06 4.22
C ALA A 173 11.97 -14.08 5.05
N ARG A 174 11.04 -13.62 5.88
CA ARG A 174 10.15 -14.52 6.63
C ARG A 174 9.24 -15.31 5.72
N PHE A 175 8.62 -14.65 4.75
CA PHE A 175 7.78 -15.28 3.74
C PHE A 175 8.54 -16.39 2.99
N ILE A 176 9.75 -16.10 2.51
CA ILE A 176 10.60 -17.10 1.83
C ILE A 176 10.87 -18.30 2.74
N LEU A 177 11.17 -18.08 4.01
CA LEU A 177 11.46 -19.16 4.95
C LEU A 177 10.24 -20.03 5.23
N GLN A 178 9.05 -19.44 5.30
CA GLN A 178 7.80 -20.10 5.66
C GLN A 178 7.12 -20.79 4.48
N GLU A 179 6.99 -20.09 3.34
CA GLU A 179 6.06 -20.48 2.28
C GLU A 179 6.75 -21.08 1.04
N VAL A 180 8.03 -20.79 0.81
CA VAL A 180 8.73 -21.29 -0.38
C VAL A 180 9.24 -22.71 -0.14
N SER A 181 8.77 -23.68 -0.93
CA SER A 181 9.21 -25.09 -0.86
C SER A 181 10.12 -25.45 -2.06
N PRO A 182 10.77 -26.63 -2.05
CA PRO A 182 11.47 -27.14 -3.22
C PRO A 182 10.59 -27.32 -4.47
N ASP A 183 9.28 -27.49 -4.28
CA ASP A 183 8.31 -27.64 -5.37
C ASP A 183 7.86 -26.31 -5.97
N THR A 184 8.18 -25.19 -5.30
CA THR A 184 7.86 -23.85 -5.80
C THR A 184 8.68 -23.56 -7.06
N THR A 185 8.00 -23.33 -8.18
CA THR A 185 8.64 -23.03 -9.46
C THR A 185 8.74 -21.53 -9.71
N VAL A 186 7.78 -20.74 -9.22
CA VAL A 186 7.76 -19.28 -9.37
C VAL A 186 7.61 -18.60 -8.01
N LEU A 187 8.47 -17.63 -7.75
CA LEU A 187 8.40 -16.75 -6.58
C LEU A 187 8.13 -15.31 -7.04
N ILE A 188 6.98 -14.75 -6.68
CA ILE A 188 6.60 -13.37 -6.99
C ILE A 188 6.83 -12.48 -5.77
N LEU A 189 7.70 -11.48 -5.90
CA LEU A 189 8.06 -10.54 -4.85
C LEU A 189 7.65 -9.12 -5.21
N GLU A 190 6.89 -8.49 -4.33
CA GLU A 190 6.66 -7.05 -4.36
C GLU A 190 7.81 -6.34 -3.64
N LEU A 191 8.48 -5.40 -4.32
CA LEU A 191 9.63 -4.67 -3.77
C LEU A 191 9.18 -3.29 -3.30
N GLY A 192 9.55 -2.91 -2.08
CA GLY A 192 9.28 -1.60 -1.51
C GLY A 192 10.45 -0.63 -1.74
N GLU A 193 10.12 0.63 -1.99
CA GLU A 193 11.05 1.69 -2.36
C GLU A 193 10.87 2.93 -1.47
N HIS A 194 11.47 2.93 -0.27
CA HIS A 194 11.35 4.08 0.65
C HIS A 194 12.57 5.01 0.62
N TYR A 195 13.75 4.43 0.42
CA TYR A 195 15.04 5.11 0.31
C TYR A 195 15.84 4.48 -0.83
N ARG A 196 16.80 5.25 -1.36
CA ARG A 196 17.77 4.73 -2.32
C ARG A 196 18.52 3.53 -1.74
N GLY A 197 18.70 2.48 -2.54
CA GLY A 197 19.33 1.22 -2.13
C GLY A 197 18.37 0.19 -1.52
N ASP A 198 17.12 0.55 -1.23
CA ASP A 198 16.14 -0.41 -0.68
C ASP A 198 15.85 -1.53 -1.68
N VAL A 199 15.60 -1.18 -2.93
CA VAL A 199 15.25 -2.14 -3.99
C VAL A 199 16.45 -3.02 -4.32
N ALA A 200 17.65 -2.44 -4.42
CA ALA A 200 18.91 -3.19 -4.53
C ALA A 200 19.06 -4.19 -3.38
N HIS A 201 18.85 -3.75 -2.13
CA HIS A 201 18.94 -4.61 -0.96
C HIS A 201 17.94 -5.78 -1.01
N LEU A 202 16.70 -5.53 -1.43
CA LEU A 202 15.70 -6.59 -1.58
C LEU A 202 16.10 -7.61 -2.65
N CYS A 203 16.65 -7.16 -3.79
CA CYS A 203 17.14 -8.05 -4.85
C CYS A 203 18.27 -8.97 -4.38
N THR A 204 19.09 -8.53 -3.41
CA THR A 204 20.11 -9.41 -2.81
C THR A 204 19.53 -10.56 -1.96
N ILE A 205 18.25 -10.51 -1.57
CA ILE A 205 17.59 -11.60 -0.83
C ILE A 205 17.20 -12.73 -1.77
N ALA A 206 16.62 -12.37 -2.93
CA ALA A 206 16.20 -13.25 -3.98
C ALA A 206 16.43 -12.56 -5.32
N GLU A 207 17.47 -12.98 -6.03
CA GLU A 207 17.91 -12.33 -7.27
C GLU A 207 16.89 -12.57 -8.41
N PRO A 208 16.32 -11.50 -9.01
CA PRO A 208 15.25 -11.63 -9.98
C PRO A 208 15.69 -12.27 -11.31
N ASN A 209 14.84 -13.16 -11.83
CA ASN A 209 14.86 -13.64 -13.21
C ASN A 209 13.93 -12.84 -14.13
N THR A 210 12.94 -12.15 -13.56
CA THR A 210 12.06 -11.24 -14.28
C THR A 210 11.81 -10.02 -13.41
N VAL A 211 11.85 -8.83 -14.00
CA VAL A 211 11.55 -7.57 -13.34
C VAL A 211 10.39 -6.92 -14.05
N ILE A 212 9.36 -6.54 -13.30
CA ILE A 212 8.21 -5.78 -13.80
C ILE A 212 8.25 -4.40 -13.16
N ILE A 213 8.35 -3.36 -13.98
CA ILE A 213 8.23 -1.97 -13.53
C ILE A 213 6.83 -1.46 -13.85
N THR A 214 6.07 -1.20 -12.79
CA THR A 214 4.63 -0.89 -12.87
C THR A 214 4.34 0.57 -13.21
N GLY A 215 4.97 1.52 -12.52
CA GLY A 215 4.80 2.95 -12.77
C GLY A 215 5.64 3.77 -11.82
N ILE A 216 5.92 5.03 -12.16
CA ILE A 216 6.73 5.94 -11.34
C ILE A 216 5.97 7.24 -11.16
N ASN A 217 5.79 7.63 -9.90
CA ASN A 217 5.15 8.90 -9.55
C ASN A 217 5.90 9.58 -8.40
N GLU A 218 5.29 10.62 -7.86
CA GLU A 218 5.80 11.45 -6.77
C GLU A 218 5.70 10.81 -5.38
N ALA A 219 5.46 9.50 -5.29
CA ALA A 219 5.50 8.80 -4.02
C ALA A 219 6.86 8.98 -3.34
N HIS A 220 6.84 9.14 -2.02
CA HIS A 220 8.04 9.25 -1.20
C HIS A 220 8.96 10.43 -1.56
N LEU A 221 8.49 11.46 -2.29
CA LEU A 221 9.27 12.67 -2.59
C LEU A 221 9.87 13.32 -1.34
N GLU A 222 9.16 13.33 -0.21
CA GLU A 222 9.69 13.86 1.05
C GLU A 222 11.00 13.17 1.50
N ARG A 223 11.21 11.91 1.10
CA ARG A 223 12.40 11.11 1.43
C ARG A 223 13.41 11.05 0.29
N MET A 224 12.95 11.05 -0.96
CA MET A 224 13.78 10.86 -2.15
C MET A 224 14.15 12.16 -2.88
N GLY A 225 13.54 13.29 -2.53
CA GLY A 225 13.82 14.61 -3.11
C GLY A 225 13.12 14.86 -4.44
N ASP A 226 13.39 14.04 -5.46
CA ASP A 226 12.86 14.23 -6.81
C ASP A 226 12.41 12.92 -7.49
N VAL A 227 11.62 13.05 -8.57
CA VAL A 227 11.08 11.91 -9.34
C VAL A 227 12.19 11.13 -10.05
N ALA A 228 13.28 11.79 -10.43
CA ALA A 228 14.42 11.12 -11.07
C ALA A 228 15.09 10.12 -10.12
N THR A 229 15.19 10.47 -8.84
CA THR A 229 15.73 9.61 -7.77
C THR A 229 14.77 8.47 -7.47
N VAL A 230 13.46 8.70 -7.49
CA VAL A 230 12.44 7.64 -7.39
C VAL A 230 12.59 6.66 -8.54
N ALA A 231 12.71 7.16 -9.77
CA ALA A 231 12.92 6.33 -10.96
C ALA A 231 14.19 5.49 -10.85
N ALA A 232 15.33 6.11 -10.54
CA ALA A 232 16.60 5.39 -10.34
C ALA A 232 16.47 4.30 -9.27
N THR A 233 15.83 4.60 -8.13
CA THR A 233 15.62 3.61 -7.05
C THR A 233 14.74 2.44 -7.50
N VAL A 234 13.67 2.70 -8.25
CA VAL A 234 12.82 1.64 -8.82
C VAL A 234 13.59 0.77 -9.82
N PHE A 235 14.45 1.39 -10.64
CA PHE A 235 15.26 0.70 -11.64
C PHE A 235 16.47 -0.04 -11.07
N GLU A 236 16.82 0.13 -9.78
CA GLU A 236 17.76 -0.76 -9.08
C GLU A 236 17.34 -2.24 -9.21
N ALA A 237 16.03 -2.51 -9.35
CA ALA A 237 15.51 -3.85 -9.61
C ALA A 237 16.05 -4.44 -10.92
N VAL A 238 16.18 -3.62 -11.96
CA VAL A 238 16.73 -4.01 -13.27
C VAL A 238 18.24 -4.19 -13.18
N GLU A 239 18.93 -3.27 -12.49
CA GLU A 239 20.39 -3.29 -12.31
C GLU A 239 20.88 -4.50 -11.50
N HIS A 240 20.10 -4.94 -10.50
CA HIS A 240 20.43 -6.04 -9.62
C HIS A 240 19.71 -7.35 -9.99
N ALA A 241 19.13 -7.41 -11.19
CA ALA A 241 18.57 -8.64 -11.75
C ALA A 241 19.66 -9.53 -12.36
N LYS A 242 19.33 -10.81 -12.57
CA LYS A 242 20.23 -11.75 -13.23
C LYS A 242 20.63 -11.26 -14.64
N PRO A 243 21.82 -11.63 -15.15
CA PRO A 243 22.31 -11.21 -16.47
C PRO A 243 21.43 -11.57 -17.69
N LYS A 244 20.43 -12.43 -17.54
CA LYS A 244 19.46 -12.80 -18.59
C LYS A 244 18.00 -12.54 -18.17
N ALA A 245 17.80 -11.71 -17.15
CA ALA A 245 16.47 -11.46 -16.64
C ALA A 245 15.60 -10.72 -17.68
N LEU A 246 14.35 -11.16 -17.83
CA LEU A 246 13.34 -10.44 -18.60
C LEU A 246 12.97 -9.14 -17.87
N VAL A 247 12.91 -8.03 -18.60
CA VAL A 247 12.49 -6.73 -18.07
C VAL A 247 11.20 -6.32 -18.77
N VAL A 248 10.15 -6.13 -17.99
CA VAL A 248 8.79 -5.83 -18.45
C VAL A 248 8.40 -4.45 -17.94
N LEU A 249 8.28 -3.47 -18.83
CA LEU A 249 8.08 -2.06 -18.49
C LEU A 249 6.69 -1.56 -18.89
N ASN A 250 6.11 -0.69 -18.07
CA ASN A 250 4.87 0.00 -18.42
C ASN A 250 5.13 1.05 -19.51
N ALA A 251 4.59 0.81 -20.71
CA ALA A 251 4.67 1.76 -21.81
C ALA A 251 3.66 2.89 -21.72
N ASP A 252 2.74 2.92 -20.76
CA ASP A 252 1.81 4.04 -20.56
C ASP A 252 2.41 5.13 -19.66
N ASP A 253 3.36 4.77 -18.80
CA ASP A 253 4.00 5.69 -17.86
C ASP A 253 5.21 6.41 -18.49
N GLU A 254 5.14 7.74 -18.57
CA GLU A 254 6.20 8.56 -19.18
C GLU A 254 7.51 8.52 -18.41
N ASN A 255 7.47 8.50 -17.07
CA ASN A 255 8.68 8.46 -16.24
C ASN A 255 9.42 7.12 -16.42
N VAL A 256 8.67 6.01 -16.55
CA VAL A 256 9.24 4.69 -16.87
C VAL A 256 9.92 4.72 -18.24
N ARG A 257 9.27 5.26 -19.28
CA ARG A 257 9.86 5.37 -20.62
C ARG A 257 11.10 6.29 -20.63
N ALA A 258 11.00 7.45 -19.99
CA ALA A 258 12.07 8.43 -19.93
C ALA A 258 13.31 7.89 -19.22
N HIS A 259 13.13 7.12 -18.14
CA HIS A 259 14.25 6.48 -17.44
C HIS A 259 14.81 5.28 -18.23
N CYS A 260 13.96 4.48 -18.88
CA CYS A 260 14.40 3.39 -19.75
C CYS A 260 15.35 3.88 -20.86
N ASN A 261 15.11 5.07 -21.42
CA ASN A 261 15.96 5.66 -22.46
C ASN A 261 17.35 6.07 -21.96
N GLN A 262 17.58 6.11 -20.65
CA GLN A 262 18.86 6.47 -20.02
C GLN A 262 19.72 5.24 -19.71
N ILE A 263 19.17 4.03 -19.84
CA ILE A 263 19.85 2.77 -19.53
C ILE A 263 19.85 1.83 -20.74
N VAL A 264 20.81 0.92 -20.80
CA VAL A 264 20.91 -0.06 -21.88
C VAL A 264 20.35 -1.40 -21.40
N ILE A 265 19.19 -1.78 -21.93
CA ILE A 265 18.62 -3.12 -21.76
C ILE A 265 18.66 -3.82 -23.12
N PRO A 266 19.26 -5.02 -23.24
CA PRO A 266 19.25 -5.78 -24.48
C PRO A 266 17.83 -5.99 -25.02
N PRO A 267 17.55 -5.76 -26.32
CA PRO A 267 16.20 -5.84 -26.87
C PRO A 267 15.52 -7.21 -26.71
N ASP A 268 16.29 -8.30 -26.71
CA ASP A 268 15.82 -9.66 -26.48
C ASP A 268 15.33 -9.91 -25.04
N ARG A 269 15.70 -9.02 -24.12
CA ARG A 269 15.31 -9.05 -22.71
C ARG A 269 14.27 -7.99 -22.35
N LEU A 270 13.93 -7.08 -23.25
CA LEU A 270 13.04 -5.96 -22.98
C LEU A 270 11.67 -6.19 -23.59
N ALA A 271 10.63 -6.03 -22.78
CA ALA A 271 9.25 -6.06 -23.22
C ALA A 271 8.46 -4.91 -22.60
N PHE A 272 7.43 -4.45 -23.31
CA PHE A 272 6.53 -3.41 -22.83
C PHE A 272 5.10 -3.93 -22.73
N PHE A 273 4.39 -3.52 -21.68
CA PHE A 273 2.94 -3.70 -21.54
C PHE A 273 2.23 -2.35 -21.57
N SER A 274 0.95 -2.35 -21.95
CA SER A 274 0.15 -1.13 -22.04
C SER A 274 -1.34 -1.47 -21.93
N ALA A 275 -2.07 -0.67 -21.15
CA ALA A 275 -3.52 -0.60 -21.14
C ALA A 275 -4.05 0.22 -22.34
N ALA A 276 -3.30 1.23 -22.77
CA ALA A 276 -3.69 2.18 -23.82
C ALA A 276 -3.26 1.80 -25.24
N ASN A 277 -2.84 0.54 -25.47
CA ASN A 277 -2.30 0.07 -26.76
C ASN A 277 -1.12 0.90 -27.29
N HIS A 278 -0.25 1.38 -26.40
CA HIS A 278 0.93 2.16 -26.76
C HIS A 278 1.78 1.42 -27.82
N PRO A 279 2.34 2.12 -28.84
CA PRO A 279 3.07 1.48 -29.94
C PRO A 279 4.23 0.56 -29.52
N LEU A 280 4.92 0.89 -28.42
CA LEU A 280 6.01 0.07 -27.86
C LEU A 280 5.56 -1.29 -27.34
N CYS A 281 4.32 -1.42 -26.86
CA CYS A 281 3.78 -2.70 -26.45
C CYS A 281 3.50 -3.53 -27.71
N ARG A 282 3.80 -4.82 -27.72
CA ARG A 282 3.40 -5.68 -28.85
C ARG A 282 1.94 -6.10 -28.75
N TYR A 283 1.48 -6.41 -27.55
CA TYR A 283 0.16 -7.00 -27.34
C TYR A 283 -0.89 -5.91 -27.46
N ARG A 284 -2.07 -6.26 -27.99
CA ARG A 284 -3.14 -5.29 -28.26
C ARG A 284 -4.46 -5.74 -27.65
N ILE A 285 -5.13 -4.81 -27.00
CA ILE A 285 -6.48 -4.98 -26.48
C ILE A 285 -7.47 -4.53 -27.56
N GLN A 286 -8.44 -5.38 -27.84
CA GLN A 286 -9.50 -5.16 -28.82
C GLN A 286 -10.84 -5.55 -28.21
N ASN A 287 -11.92 -4.98 -28.75
CA ASN A 287 -13.30 -5.25 -28.35
C ASN A 287 -13.50 -5.14 -26.82
N GLU A 288 -12.87 -4.11 -26.22
CA GLU A 288 -13.01 -3.84 -24.79
C GLU A 288 -14.44 -3.40 -24.47
N GLU A 289 -15.03 -4.01 -23.44
CA GLU A 289 -16.34 -3.66 -22.92
C GLU A 289 -16.27 -3.53 -21.39
N PHE A 290 -16.74 -2.38 -20.89
CA PHE A 290 -16.93 -2.13 -19.47
C PHE A 290 -18.31 -2.62 -19.03
N LEU A 291 -18.36 -3.42 -17.98
CA LEU A 291 -19.60 -3.95 -17.45
C LEU A 291 -20.08 -3.08 -16.27
N GLU A 292 -21.07 -2.24 -16.53
CA GLU A 292 -21.61 -1.26 -15.55
C GLU A 292 -22.31 -1.90 -14.34
N ASP A 293 -22.53 -3.22 -14.35
CA ASP A 293 -22.98 -4.00 -13.19
C ASP A 293 -21.86 -4.27 -12.17
N GLY A 294 -20.64 -3.80 -12.47
CA GLY A 294 -19.47 -3.95 -11.62
C GLY A 294 -18.77 -5.30 -11.76
N SER A 295 -19.20 -6.15 -12.71
CA SER A 295 -18.56 -7.45 -12.97
C SER A 295 -17.18 -7.33 -13.61
N GLY A 296 -16.82 -6.15 -14.13
CA GLY A 296 -15.46 -5.78 -14.51
C GLY A 296 -15.32 -5.41 -15.99
N ILE A 297 -14.26 -5.89 -16.63
CA ILE A 297 -13.94 -5.58 -18.03
C ILE A 297 -13.75 -6.89 -18.80
N ARG A 298 -14.33 -6.96 -20.00
CA ARG A 298 -14.08 -8.06 -20.94
C ARG A 298 -13.54 -7.56 -22.27
N GLY A 299 -12.87 -8.44 -23.00
CA GLY A 299 -12.34 -8.13 -24.32
C GLY A 299 -11.44 -9.23 -24.84
N THR A 300 -10.59 -8.85 -25.80
CA THR A 300 -9.68 -9.76 -26.46
C THR A 300 -8.28 -9.17 -26.49
N LEU A 301 -7.28 -9.97 -26.13
CA LEU A 301 -5.86 -9.65 -26.20
C LEU A 301 -5.24 -10.37 -27.40
N THR A 302 -4.65 -9.62 -28.32
CA THR A 302 -4.05 -10.13 -29.57
C THR A 302 -2.54 -9.88 -29.63
N PHE A 303 -1.88 -10.64 -30.50
CA PHE A 303 -0.43 -10.65 -30.69
C PHE A 303 -0.15 -10.39 -32.19
N PRO A 304 0.77 -9.47 -32.56
CA PRO A 304 0.97 -9.11 -33.96
C PRO A 304 1.53 -10.22 -34.86
N GLU A 305 2.13 -11.26 -34.29
CA GLU A 305 2.82 -12.34 -35.01
C GLU A 305 2.05 -13.67 -35.05
N GLU A 306 0.84 -13.71 -34.49
CA GLU A 306 0.05 -14.94 -34.41
C GLU A 306 -1.30 -14.76 -35.11
N ASP A 307 -1.81 -15.85 -35.69
CA ASP A 307 -3.14 -15.88 -36.29
C ASP A 307 -4.19 -15.37 -35.31
N ALA A 308 -5.30 -14.80 -35.84
CA ALA A 308 -6.43 -14.35 -35.02
C ALA A 308 -6.97 -15.45 -34.07
N CYS A 309 -6.78 -16.73 -34.42
CA CYS A 309 -7.10 -17.89 -33.59
C CYS A 309 -6.25 -17.99 -32.29
N ALA A 310 -5.15 -17.25 -32.16
CA ALA A 310 -4.32 -17.21 -30.96
C ALA A 310 -4.75 -16.16 -29.93
N ALA A 311 -5.81 -15.38 -30.23
CA ALA A 311 -6.27 -14.32 -29.37
C ALA A 311 -6.81 -14.84 -28.01
N ILE A 312 -6.43 -14.16 -26.93
CA ILE A 312 -6.87 -14.50 -25.57
C ILE A 312 -8.13 -13.70 -25.26
N HIS A 313 -9.27 -14.38 -25.15
CA HIS A 313 -10.47 -13.76 -24.59
C HIS A 313 -10.32 -13.66 -23.08
N PHE A 314 -10.63 -12.50 -22.53
CA PHE A 314 -10.56 -12.24 -21.11
C PHE A 314 -11.85 -11.63 -20.58
N HIS A 315 -12.11 -11.95 -19.32
CA HIS A 315 -13.05 -11.24 -18.46
C HIS A 315 -12.38 -11.14 -17.09
N ILE A 316 -12.12 -9.91 -16.63
CA ILE A 316 -11.44 -9.64 -15.37
C ILE A 316 -12.38 -8.88 -14.44
N PRO A 317 -12.52 -9.29 -13.16
CA PRO A 317 -13.38 -8.61 -12.19
C PRO A 317 -12.70 -7.36 -11.59
N LEU A 318 -12.10 -6.54 -12.46
CA LEU A 318 -11.38 -5.33 -12.11
C LEU A 318 -11.92 -4.18 -12.97
N VAL A 319 -12.12 -3.01 -12.37
CA VAL A 319 -12.77 -1.85 -13.04
C VAL A 319 -11.83 -0.73 -13.44
N GLY A 320 -10.59 -0.73 -12.92
CA GLY A 320 -9.56 0.22 -13.31
C GLY A 320 -9.06 -0.03 -14.74
N THR A 321 -8.78 1.04 -15.50
CA THR A 321 -8.12 0.96 -16.80
C THR A 321 -6.71 0.37 -16.69
N HIS A 322 -5.95 0.65 -15.63
CA HIS A 322 -4.63 0.08 -15.39
C HIS A 322 -4.66 -1.45 -15.18
N ALA A 323 -5.81 -2.02 -14.83
CA ALA A 323 -5.97 -3.47 -14.71
C ALA A 323 -5.74 -4.19 -16.06
N LEU A 324 -6.04 -3.51 -17.17
CA LEU A 324 -5.80 -4.04 -18.50
C LEU A 324 -4.31 -4.14 -18.82
N GLY A 325 -3.52 -3.10 -18.55
CA GLY A 325 -2.07 -3.15 -18.70
C GLY A 325 -1.44 -4.21 -17.78
N THR A 326 -1.99 -4.35 -16.57
CA THR A 326 -1.62 -5.41 -15.63
C THR A 326 -1.88 -6.80 -16.18
N LEU A 327 -3.05 -7.02 -16.78
CA LEU A 327 -3.38 -8.26 -17.48
C LEU A 327 -2.42 -8.53 -18.63
N VAL A 328 -2.10 -7.52 -19.44
CA VAL A 328 -1.13 -7.66 -20.55
C VAL A 328 0.24 -8.11 -20.04
N ALA A 329 0.75 -7.48 -18.98
CA ALA A 329 2.02 -7.87 -18.37
C ALA A 329 1.99 -9.32 -17.86
N ALA A 330 0.91 -9.72 -17.19
CA ALA A 330 0.75 -11.07 -16.67
C ALA A 330 0.72 -12.12 -17.80
N CYS A 331 -0.03 -11.86 -18.88
CA CYS A 331 -0.03 -12.72 -20.06
C CYS A 331 1.34 -12.81 -20.72
N LEU A 332 2.07 -11.69 -20.80
CA LEU A 332 3.41 -11.63 -21.38
C LEU A 332 4.39 -12.51 -20.58
N VAL A 333 4.39 -12.37 -19.25
CA VAL A 333 5.24 -13.19 -18.38
C VAL A 333 4.83 -14.66 -18.44
N ALA A 334 3.54 -14.97 -18.45
CA ALA A 334 3.04 -16.34 -18.58
C ALA A 334 3.53 -17.01 -19.88
N ARG A 335 3.45 -16.31 -21.01
CA ARG A 335 3.99 -16.80 -22.30
C ARG A 335 5.50 -16.97 -22.25
N HIS A 336 6.24 -16.04 -21.64
CA HIS A 336 7.68 -16.17 -21.46
C HIS A 336 8.06 -17.41 -20.63
N LEU A 337 7.21 -17.80 -19.67
CA LEU A 337 7.36 -19.03 -18.89
C LEU A 337 6.82 -20.29 -19.58
N GLY A 338 6.38 -20.18 -20.83
CA GLY A 338 5.95 -21.31 -21.66
C GLY A 338 4.49 -21.72 -21.52
N LEU A 339 3.65 -20.93 -20.83
CA LEU A 339 2.22 -21.24 -20.75
C LEU A 339 1.55 -21.01 -22.11
N ASN A 340 0.67 -21.93 -22.48
CA ASN A 340 -0.12 -21.82 -23.69
C ASN A 340 -1.40 -20.97 -23.47
N ARG A 341 -2.10 -20.67 -24.57
CA ARG A 341 -3.32 -19.85 -24.58
C ARG A 341 -4.38 -20.34 -23.59
N THR A 342 -4.68 -21.63 -23.60
CA THR A 342 -5.73 -22.23 -22.76
C THR A 342 -5.39 -22.10 -21.27
N GLU A 343 -4.13 -22.34 -20.93
CA GLU A 343 -3.61 -22.22 -19.57
C GLU A 343 -3.71 -20.79 -19.05
N ILE A 344 -3.34 -19.82 -19.89
CA ILE A 344 -3.46 -18.39 -19.55
C ILE A 344 -4.93 -18.02 -19.36
N GLN A 345 -5.84 -18.48 -20.22
CA GLN A 345 -7.28 -18.20 -20.07
C GLN A 345 -7.86 -18.78 -18.78
N ILE A 346 -7.44 -19.99 -18.39
CA ILE A 346 -7.80 -20.57 -17.09
C ILE A 346 -7.31 -19.66 -15.97
N GLY A 347 -6.05 -19.22 -16.01
CA GLY A 347 -5.50 -18.32 -15.00
C GLY A 347 -6.21 -16.96 -14.91
N ILE A 348 -6.58 -16.38 -16.05
CA ILE A 348 -7.38 -15.14 -16.12
C ILE A 348 -8.72 -15.31 -15.40
N SER A 349 -9.40 -16.46 -15.57
CA SER A 349 -10.66 -16.74 -14.89
C SER A 349 -10.54 -16.85 -13.36
N GLN A 350 -9.31 -17.05 -12.85
CA GLN A 350 -9.02 -17.08 -11.42
C GLN A 350 -8.69 -15.71 -10.83
N ILE A 351 -8.62 -14.65 -11.64
CA ILE A 351 -8.43 -13.29 -11.12
C ILE A 351 -9.60 -12.95 -10.19
N ARG A 352 -9.26 -12.30 -9.08
CA ARG A 352 -10.21 -11.79 -8.08
C ARG A 352 -9.94 -10.31 -7.82
N PRO A 353 -10.96 -9.53 -7.40
CA PRO A 353 -10.75 -8.19 -6.88
C PRO A 353 -9.73 -8.20 -5.75
N VAL A 354 -8.90 -7.15 -5.68
CA VAL A 354 -7.93 -6.96 -4.61
C VAL A 354 -8.56 -6.07 -3.55
N GLU A 355 -8.55 -6.51 -2.30
CA GLU A 355 -9.16 -5.79 -1.18
C GLU A 355 -8.66 -4.35 -1.10
N HIS A 356 -9.59 -3.40 -0.95
CA HIS A 356 -9.31 -1.96 -0.85
C HIS A 356 -8.52 -1.35 -2.03
N ARG A 357 -8.57 -1.96 -3.23
CA ARG A 357 -7.89 -1.50 -4.46
C ARG A 357 -8.87 -1.46 -5.63
N LEU A 358 -9.72 -0.43 -5.66
CA LEU A 358 -10.88 -0.34 -6.56
C LEU A 358 -11.74 -1.61 -6.54
N GLN A 359 -11.89 -2.21 -5.36
CA GLN A 359 -12.67 -3.41 -5.17
C GLN A 359 -14.15 -3.09 -5.32
N VAL A 360 -14.83 -3.75 -6.26
CA VAL A 360 -16.28 -3.59 -6.39
C VAL A 360 -17.00 -4.59 -5.48
N LEU A 361 -17.83 -4.06 -4.61
CA LEU A 361 -18.72 -4.79 -3.70
C LEU A 361 -20.18 -4.48 -4.07
N LYS A 362 -21.04 -5.49 -3.99
CA LYS A 362 -22.47 -5.36 -4.25
C LYS A 362 -23.19 -5.03 -2.95
N GLY A 363 -23.84 -3.87 -2.90
CA GLY A 363 -24.72 -3.47 -1.80
C GLY A 363 -26.17 -3.92 -2.03
N THR A 364 -27.08 -3.45 -1.18
CA THR A 364 -28.52 -3.61 -1.36
C THR A 364 -29.04 -2.70 -2.48
N ASP A 365 -30.24 -2.97 -3.01
CA ASP A 365 -30.92 -2.12 -3.98
C ASP A 365 -30.09 -1.78 -5.24
N ASN A 366 -29.30 -2.75 -5.70
CA ASN A 366 -28.39 -2.60 -6.85
C ASN A 366 -27.36 -1.46 -6.68
N ILE A 367 -27.03 -1.07 -5.45
CA ILE A 367 -25.94 -0.12 -5.17
C ILE A 367 -24.60 -0.83 -5.38
N LEU A 368 -23.67 -0.16 -6.07
CA LEU A 368 -22.29 -0.60 -6.19
C LEU A 368 -21.38 0.21 -5.27
N ILE A 369 -20.56 -0.47 -4.50
CA ILE A 369 -19.55 0.12 -3.62
C ILE A 369 -18.19 -0.15 -4.25
N ILE A 370 -17.44 0.89 -4.59
CA ILE A 370 -16.05 0.80 -5.03
C ILE A 370 -15.16 1.18 -3.85
N ASP A 371 -14.48 0.21 -3.28
CA ASP A 371 -13.56 0.40 -2.16
C ASP A 371 -12.12 0.58 -2.64
N ASP A 372 -11.61 1.80 -2.51
CA ASP A 372 -10.21 2.19 -2.72
C ASP A 372 -9.67 2.94 -1.49
N SER A 373 -10.00 2.42 -0.31
CA SER A 373 -9.78 3.10 0.97
C SER A 373 -8.39 2.90 1.60
N TYR A 374 -7.55 1.98 1.09
CA TYR A 374 -6.28 1.63 1.77
C TYR A 374 -5.24 2.76 1.82
N SER A 375 -4.85 3.30 0.66
CA SER A 375 -3.84 4.35 0.54
C SER A 375 -3.95 5.00 -0.82
N GLY A 376 -4.20 6.31 -0.83
CA GLY A 376 -4.29 7.11 -2.04
C GLY A 376 -2.96 7.78 -2.42
N ASN A 377 -2.78 7.97 -3.72
CA ASN A 377 -1.74 8.83 -4.31
C ASN A 377 -2.36 9.56 -5.53
N PRO A 378 -1.71 10.60 -6.09
CA PRO A 378 -2.27 11.35 -7.21
C PRO A 378 -2.71 10.49 -8.40
N ALA A 379 -1.86 9.54 -8.84
CA ALA A 379 -2.17 8.67 -9.97
C ALA A 379 -3.34 7.72 -9.64
N GLY A 380 -3.36 7.15 -8.43
CA GLY A 380 -4.44 6.30 -7.95
C GLY A 380 -5.79 7.02 -7.89
N VAL A 381 -5.81 8.29 -7.47
CA VAL A 381 -7.04 9.10 -7.47
C VAL A 381 -7.54 9.38 -8.89
N GLN A 382 -6.64 9.70 -9.82
CA GLN A 382 -7.05 9.90 -11.22
C GLN A 382 -7.62 8.60 -11.82
N GLU A 383 -7.01 7.47 -11.51
CA GLU A 383 -7.52 6.16 -11.94
C GLU A 383 -8.89 5.85 -11.32
N ALA A 384 -9.09 6.15 -10.04
CA ALA A 384 -10.36 5.96 -9.36
C ALA A 384 -11.47 6.84 -9.95
N ILE A 385 -11.17 8.11 -10.25
CA ILE A 385 -12.08 9.02 -10.96
C ILE A 385 -12.37 8.50 -12.36
N GLY A 386 -11.35 8.01 -13.06
CA GLY A 386 -11.47 7.36 -14.36
C GLY A 386 -12.42 6.18 -14.33
N ALA A 387 -12.22 5.24 -13.41
CA ALA A 387 -13.09 4.07 -13.20
C ALA A 387 -14.53 4.49 -12.88
N LEU A 388 -14.72 5.45 -11.97
CA LEU A 388 -16.03 5.97 -11.60
C LEU A 388 -16.76 6.58 -12.81
N SER A 389 -16.04 7.26 -13.70
CA SER A 389 -16.62 7.89 -14.90
C SER A 389 -17.23 6.92 -15.90
N ARG A 390 -16.84 5.64 -15.85
CA ARG A 390 -17.30 4.59 -16.77
C ARG A 390 -18.70 4.07 -16.44
N PHE A 391 -19.20 4.30 -15.24
CA PHE A 391 -20.58 3.97 -14.83
C PHE A 391 -21.55 5.04 -15.33
N ARG A 392 -21.87 5.04 -16.63
CA ARG A 392 -22.64 6.11 -17.30
C ARG A 392 -24.13 6.08 -16.97
N SER A 393 -24.68 4.90 -16.67
CA SER A 393 -26.09 4.71 -16.34
C SER A 393 -26.40 4.86 -14.85
N ARG A 394 -25.39 5.14 -14.02
CA ARG A 394 -25.52 5.25 -12.56
C ARG A 394 -25.21 6.66 -12.08
N ARG A 395 -25.88 7.08 -11.01
CA ARG A 395 -25.51 8.27 -10.26
C ARG A 395 -24.22 7.97 -9.47
N LYS A 396 -23.24 8.87 -9.58
CA LYS A 396 -21.87 8.68 -9.08
C LYS A 396 -21.64 9.48 -7.81
N ILE A 397 -21.29 8.79 -6.73
CA ILE A 397 -20.97 9.39 -5.42
C ILE A 397 -19.50 9.14 -5.12
N TYR A 398 -18.80 10.17 -4.66
CA TYR A 398 -17.39 10.07 -4.27
C TYR A 398 -17.23 10.50 -2.82
N LEU A 399 -16.70 9.62 -1.97
CA LEU A 399 -16.46 9.90 -0.55
C LEU A 399 -14.96 9.91 -0.29
N THR A 400 -14.45 11.00 0.29
CA THR A 400 -13.02 11.06 0.63
C THR A 400 -12.69 11.98 1.82
N PRO A 401 -11.70 11.64 2.65
CA PRO A 401 -10.99 12.58 3.50
C PRO A 401 -9.87 13.33 2.76
N GLY A 402 -9.72 13.18 1.44
CA GLY A 402 -8.56 13.72 0.71
C GLY A 402 -7.31 12.88 0.90
N LEU A 403 -6.20 13.27 0.26
CA LEU A 403 -4.94 12.56 0.31
C LEU A 403 -4.12 12.99 1.53
N ALA A 404 -3.49 12.03 2.19
CA ALA A 404 -2.49 12.28 3.22
C ALA A 404 -1.10 12.42 2.59
N GLU A 405 -0.14 13.00 3.32
CA GLU A 405 1.30 13.04 2.94
C GLU A 405 1.62 13.67 1.57
N THR A 406 0.84 14.66 1.13
CA THR A 406 1.03 15.33 -0.17
C THR A 406 2.05 16.48 -0.14
N GLY A 407 2.73 16.69 0.98
CA GLY A 407 3.77 17.71 1.16
C GLY A 407 3.33 19.13 0.76
N SER A 408 4.25 19.90 0.19
CA SER A 408 4.06 21.30 -0.24
C SER A 408 3.06 21.47 -1.39
N ARG A 409 2.77 20.40 -2.14
CA ARG A 409 1.84 20.42 -3.29
C ARG A 409 0.39 20.18 -2.91
N ALA A 410 0.09 19.96 -1.62
CA ALA A 410 -1.26 19.68 -1.14
C ALA A 410 -2.31 20.66 -1.69
N GLY A 411 -1.99 21.96 -1.71
CA GLY A 411 -2.85 23.02 -2.24
C GLY A 411 -3.32 22.78 -3.67
N THR A 412 -2.37 22.73 -4.60
CA THR A 412 -2.64 22.58 -6.03
C THR A 412 -3.27 21.22 -6.34
N LEU A 413 -2.72 20.15 -5.77
CA LEU A 413 -3.17 18.78 -6.03
C LEU A 413 -4.64 18.57 -5.62
N HIS A 414 -5.06 19.03 -4.44
CA HIS A 414 -6.45 18.84 -3.99
C HIS A 414 -7.44 19.65 -4.83
N ARG A 415 -7.05 20.85 -5.30
CA ARG A 415 -7.88 21.62 -6.24
C ARG A 415 -8.03 20.92 -7.58
N GLU A 416 -6.95 20.35 -8.11
CA GLU A 416 -6.97 19.57 -9.36
C GLU A 416 -7.87 18.34 -9.24
N ILE A 417 -7.80 17.61 -8.10
CA ILE A 417 -8.70 16.49 -7.82
C ILE A 417 -10.15 16.97 -7.76
N GLY A 418 -10.43 18.10 -7.09
CA GLY A 418 -11.76 18.70 -7.04
C GLY A 418 -12.29 19.05 -8.43
N ALA A 419 -11.45 19.62 -9.29
CA ALA A 419 -11.80 19.94 -10.66
C ALA A 419 -12.07 18.70 -11.52
N ALA A 420 -11.31 17.61 -11.30
CA ALA A 420 -11.53 16.33 -11.96
C ALA A 420 -12.86 15.69 -11.52
N LEU A 421 -13.16 15.71 -10.22
CA LEU A 421 -14.42 15.20 -9.67
C LEU A 421 -15.63 15.96 -10.17
N ALA A 422 -15.52 17.28 -10.37
CA ALA A 422 -16.62 18.11 -10.87
C ALA A 422 -17.15 17.65 -12.24
N ARG A 423 -16.29 17.02 -13.06
CA ARG A 423 -16.65 16.49 -14.39
C ARG A 423 -17.32 15.11 -14.35
N VAL A 424 -17.22 14.40 -13.22
CA VAL A 424 -17.54 12.97 -13.14
C VAL A 424 -18.62 12.67 -12.13
N ALA A 425 -18.50 13.20 -10.92
CA ALA A 425 -19.36 12.87 -9.78
C ALA A 425 -20.68 13.64 -9.84
N ASP A 426 -21.74 13.04 -9.29
CA ASP A 426 -23.03 13.70 -9.05
C ASP A 426 -23.13 14.24 -7.62
N VAL A 427 -22.45 13.59 -6.66
CA VAL A 427 -22.31 14.03 -5.27
C VAL A 427 -20.90 13.76 -4.78
N VAL A 428 -20.33 14.71 -4.05
CA VAL A 428 -19.05 14.53 -3.35
C VAL A 428 -19.26 14.66 -1.85
N ILE A 429 -18.86 13.65 -1.09
CA ILE A 429 -18.89 13.60 0.36
C ILE A 429 -17.47 13.84 0.88
N LEU A 430 -17.28 14.89 1.67
CA LEU A 430 -16.00 15.32 2.21
C LEU A 430 -15.96 15.17 3.73
N ILE A 431 -14.88 14.57 4.24
CA ILE A 431 -14.59 14.54 5.68
C ILE A 431 -13.75 15.75 6.05
N ARG A 432 -14.17 16.55 7.04
CA ARG A 432 -13.46 17.77 7.43
C ARG A 432 -12.06 17.47 7.95
N ASN A 433 -11.08 18.14 7.37
CA ASN A 433 -9.69 18.18 7.83
C ASN A 433 -8.96 19.37 7.18
N SER A 434 -7.63 19.36 7.22
CA SER A 434 -6.79 20.42 6.67
C SER A 434 -6.80 20.53 5.15
N VAL A 435 -7.14 19.46 4.40
CA VAL A 435 -7.03 19.42 2.93
C VAL A 435 -8.36 19.38 2.18
N THR A 436 -9.43 18.86 2.78
CA THR A 436 -10.74 18.79 2.11
C THR A 436 -11.36 20.15 1.75
N PRO A 437 -11.09 21.27 2.45
CA PRO A 437 -11.49 22.60 1.98
C PRO A 437 -10.90 22.98 0.62
N LEU A 438 -9.67 22.56 0.31
CA LEU A 438 -9.00 22.81 -0.97
C LEU A 438 -9.66 21.99 -2.11
N LEU A 439 -10.09 20.77 -1.80
CA LEU A 439 -10.88 19.92 -2.68
C LEU A 439 -12.22 20.58 -3.05
N ALA A 440 -12.92 21.10 -2.04
CA ALA A 440 -14.16 21.84 -2.23
C ALA A 440 -13.96 23.14 -3.03
N GLU A 441 -12.84 23.83 -2.85
CA GLU A 441 -12.47 24.99 -3.67
C GLU A 441 -12.35 24.60 -5.15
N GLY A 442 -11.64 23.52 -5.47
CA GLY A 442 -11.51 23.02 -6.85
C GLY A 442 -12.85 22.60 -7.48
N LEU A 443 -13.73 21.98 -6.70
CA LEU A 443 -15.10 21.66 -7.11
C LEU A 443 -15.88 22.94 -7.48
N ARG A 444 -15.88 23.95 -6.60
CA ARG A 444 -16.59 25.22 -6.80
C ARG A 444 -16.07 25.99 -8.01
N GLN A 445 -14.75 26.09 -8.15
CA GLN A 445 -14.10 26.77 -9.29
C GLN A 445 -14.46 26.11 -10.63
N SER A 446 -14.80 24.82 -10.61
CA SER A 446 -15.22 24.06 -11.79
C SER A 446 -16.74 24.04 -12.01
N GLY A 447 -17.49 24.88 -11.29
CA GLY A 447 -18.95 25.00 -11.44
C GLY A 447 -19.76 23.92 -10.72
N PHE A 448 -19.16 23.14 -9.83
CA PHE A 448 -19.88 22.13 -9.06
C PHE A 448 -20.84 22.79 -8.06
N GLN A 449 -22.09 22.30 -8.02
CA GLN A 449 -23.13 22.92 -7.21
C GLN A 449 -22.90 22.67 -5.71
N GLU A 450 -22.95 23.71 -4.88
CA GLU A 450 -22.71 23.60 -3.42
C GLU A 450 -23.61 22.56 -2.76
N ARG A 451 -24.88 22.47 -3.18
CA ARG A 451 -25.86 21.48 -2.66
C ARG A 451 -25.48 20.02 -2.93
N ARG A 452 -24.49 19.76 -3.79
CA ARG A 452 -23.96 18.42 -4.12
C ARG A 452 -22.66 18.11 -3.38
N ILE A 453 -22.16 19.03 -2.56
CA ILE A 453 -21.02 18.83 -1.66
C ILE A 453 -21.56 18.60 -0.25
N VAL A 454 -21.37 17.39 0.28
CA VAL A 454 -21.86 16.99 1.61
C VAL A 454 -20.68 16.88 2.57
N TRP A 455 -20.80 17.46 3.76
CA TRP A 455 -19.73 17.52 4.75
C TRP A 455 -20.03 16.69 5.98
N PHE A 456 -19.01 16.00 6.49
CA PHE A 456 -19.04 15.32 7.79
C PHE A 456 -17.78 15.62 8.59
N GLU A 457 -17.89 15.67 9.91
CA GLU A 457 -16.72 15.86 10.79
C GLU A 457 -15.78 14.66 10.76
N HIS A 458 -16.33 13.44 10.77
CA HIS A 458 -15.57 12.20 10.84
C HIS A 458 -16.17 11.12 9.94
N ALA A 459 -15.33 10.17 9.48
CA ALA A 459 -15.75 9.08 8.60
C ALA A 459 -16.91 8.24 9.16
N ALA A 460 -16.95 7.99 10.48
CA ALA A 460 -18.04 7.28 11.13
C ALA A 460 -19.40 7.98 10.96
N ALA A 461 -19.43 9.31 11.04
CA ALA A 461 -20.65 10.09 10.82
C ALA A 461 -21.12 10.03 9.36
N ALA A 462 -20.17 10.06 8.41
CA ALA A 462 -20.48 9.89 7.00
C ALA A 462 -21.09 8.50 6.74
N HIS A 463 -20.47 7.43 7.25
CA HIS A 463 -20.97 6.06 7.12
C HIS A 463 -22.40 5.90 7.67
N ALA A 464 -22.68 6.44 8.85
CA ALA A 464 -24.01 6.38 9.45
C ALA A 464 -25.08 7.11 8.63
N ALA A 465 -24.71 8.14 7.85
CA ALA A 465 -25.63 8.92 7.04
C ALA A 465 -25.85 8.35 5.62
N LEU A 466 -25.01 7.41 5.15
CA LEU A 466 -25.10 6.85 3.79
C LEU A 466 -26.49 6.31 3.43
N PRO A 467 -27.23 5.59 4.31
CA PRO A 467 -28.57 5.10 3.98
C PRO A 467 -29.57 6.20 3.60
N HIS A 468 -29.33 7.45 4.02
CA HIS A 468 -30.18 8.60 3.71
C HIS A 468 -29.72 9.40 2.47
N ILE A 469 -28.51 9.13 1.97
CA ILE A 469 -27.90 9.85 0.84
C ILE A 469 -27.98 9.03 -0.45
N LEU A 470 -27.75 7.72 -0.33
CA LEU A 470 -27.72 6.78 -1.42
C LEU A 470 -29.13 6.47 -1.92
N LYS A 471 -29.24 6.25 -3.23
CA LYS A 471 -30.46 5.83 -3.92
C LYS A 471 -30.24 4.47 -4.58
N PRO A 472 -31.31 3.68 -4.83
CA PRO A 472 -31.20 2.46 -5.60
C PRO A 472 -30.48 2.67 -6.94
N GLY A 473 -29.55 1.78 -7.27
CA GLY A 473 -28.74 1.86 -8.49
C GLY A 473 -27.51 2.80 -8.43
N ASP A 474 -27.31 3.55 -7.34
CA ASP A 474 -26.15 4.42 -7.17
C ASP A 474 -24.82 3.62 -7.23
N VAL A 475 -23.74 4.30 -7.63
CA VAL A 475 -22.37 3.83 -7.43
C VAL A 475 -21.64 4.80 -6.51
N ILE A 476 -21.07 4.29 -5.41
CA ILE A 476 -20.29 5.07 -4.46
C ILE A 476 -18.84 4.58 -4.43
N LEU A 477 -17.89 5.51 -4.53
CA LEU A 477 -16.46 5.24 -4.41
C LEU A 477 -15.93 5.80 -3.09
N PHE A 478 -15.33 4.94 -2.27
CA PHE A 478 -14.61 5.29 -1.06
C PHE A 478 -13.13 5.45 -1.38
N GLN A 479 -12.64 6.68 -1.36
CA GLN A 479 -11.24 6.97 -1.65
C GLN A 479 -10.50 7.35 -0.38
N ASN A 480 -9.47 6.56 -0.06
CA ASN A 480 -8.54 6.80 1.04
C ASN A 480 -9.20 6.76 2.43
N ASP A 481 -8.45 6.31 3.45
CA ASP A 481 -8.86 6.37 4.85
C ASP A 481 -7.70 6.93 5.69
N TRP A 482 -7.96 8.05 6.36
CA TRP A 482 -6.97 8.66 7.24
C TRP A 482 -6.89 7.88 8.55
N GLY A 483 -5.76 7.21 8.78
CA GLY A 483 -5.48 6.57 10.07
C GLY A 483 -5.36 7.57 11.24
N ASP A 484 -5.35 7.05 12.47
CA ASP A 484 -5.24 7.84 13.72
C ASP A 484 -4.01 8.76 13.76
N GLN A 485 -2.99 8.48 12.97
CA GLN A 485 -1.81 9.35 12.82
C GLN A 485 -2.13 10.71 12.16
N TYR A 486 -3.14 10.79 11.29
CA TYR A 486 -3.49 11.99 10.52
C TYR A 486 -4.74 12.72 11.02
N VAL A 487 -5.52 12.06 11.89
CA VAL A 487 -6.78 12.58 12.48
C VAL A 487 -6.52 12.97 13.91
#